data_AF-W1XLQ6-F1
#
_entry.id   AF-W1XLQ6-F1
#
_cell.length_a   1.000
_cell.length_b   1.000
_cell.length_c   1.000
_cell.angle_alpha   90.00
_cell.angle_beta   90.00
_cell.angle_gamma   90.00
#
_symmetry.space_group_name_H-M   'P 1'
#
loop_
_entity.id
_entity.type
_entity.pdbx_description
1 polymer ?
#
loop_
_entity_poly.entity_id
_entity_poly.type
_entity_poly.pdbx_seq_one_letter_code
_entity_poly.pdbx_strand_id
1 'polypeptide(L)'
;DGLLVVVPYYNKPNQQGQYLHFKTIAEATTLPIMVYNVPSRVGTGIFPTTLVQLHNEYPHICAIKEASGNLMIASEIKRLMPGDDFMVYSGDDGLTLPMLSVGGCGVVSVVSHVAGKD
;
A
#
# COMPACT_ATOMS: atom_id res chain seq x y z
N ASP A 1 -12.61 10.12 -0.63
CA ASP A 1 -12.39 9.71 0.78
C ASP A 1 -12.35 8.20 0.88
N GLY A 2 -11.76 7.64 1.94
CA GLY A 2 -11.57 6.20 2.10
C GLY A 2 -10.85 5.85 3.40
N LEU A 3 -10.44 4.60 3.52
CA LEU A 3 -9.74 4.07 4.70
C LEU A 3 -8.25 3.87 4.38
N LEU A 4 -7.38 4.23 5.32
CA LEU A 4 -5.98 3.80 5.34
C LEU A 4 -5.84 2.69 6.38
N VAL A 5 -5.52 1.47 5.93
CA VAL A 5 -5.48 0.29 6.80
C VAL A 5 -4.07 -0.28 6.83
N VAL A 6 -3.46 -0.24 8.01
CA VAL A 6 -2.08 -0.70 8.21
C VAL A 6 -2.00 -2.22 8.35
N VAL A 7 -0.93 -2.81 7.82
CA VAL A 7 -0.58 -4.21 8.11
C VAL A 7 -0.53 -4.43 9.64
N PRO A 8 -1.14 -5.50 10.19
CA PRO A 8 -1.21 -5.69 11.63
C PRO A 8 0.16 -5.65 12.32
N TYR A 9 0.25 -4.81 13.34
CA TYR A 9 1.47 -4.57 14.08
C TYR A 9 1.60 -5.48 15.29
N TYR A 10 2.85 -5.66 15.75
CA TYR A 10 3.23 -6.40 16.96
C TYR A 10 3.05 -7.93 16.90
N ASN A 11 1.86 -8.41 16.57
CA ASN A 11 1.52 -9.84 16.55
C ASN A 11 2.05 -10.61 15.32
N LYS A 12 2.59 -9.90 14.31
CA LYS A 12 3.30 -10.45 13.13
C LYS A 12 2.57 -11.62 12.45
N PRO A 13 1.33 -11.43 11.95
CA PRO A 13 0.64 -12.48 11.22
C PRO A 13 1.39 -12.85 9.94
N ASN A 14 1.28 -14.12 9.55
CA ASN A 14 1.73 -14.59 8.24
C ASN A 14 0.88 -13.99 7.11
N GLN A 15 1.26 -14.22 5.84
CA GLN A 15 0.53 -13.65 4.70
C GLN A 15 -0.94 -14.07 4.65
N GLN A 16 -1.28 -15.31 5.04
CA GLN A 16 -2.66 -15.76 5.12
C GLN A 16 -3.46 -14.97 6.17
N GLY A 17 -2.87 -14.71 7.33
CA GLY A 17 -3.48 -13.88 8.38
C GLY A 17 -3.66 -12.43 7.94
N GLN A 18 -2.69 -11.88 7.21
CA GLN A 18 -2.80 -10.53 6.62
C GLN A 18 -3.92 -10.47 5.58
N TYR A 19 -3.99 -11.45 4.67
CA TYR A 19 -5.06 -11.57 3.69
C TYR A 19 -6.44 -11.62 4.38
N LEU A 20 -6.63 -12.50 5.37
CA LEU A 20 -7.90 -12.63 6.09
C LEU A 20 -8.27 -11.35 6.84
N HIS A 21 -7.29 -10.63 7.38
CA HIS A 21 -7.50 -9.33 8.01
C HIS A 21 -8.06 -8.30 7.03
N PHE A 22 -7.40 -8.10 5.88
CA PHE A 22 -7.86 -7.14 4.87
C PHE A 22 -9.19 -7.57 4.23
N LYS A 23 -9.37 -8.87 3.95
CA LYS A 23 -10.64 -9.44 3.49
C LYS A 23 -11.79 -9.08 4.44
N THR A 24 -11.63 -9.35 5.73
CA THR A 24 -12.70 -9.11 6.72
C THR A 24 -13.09 -7.63 6.76
N ILE A 25 -12.11 -6.72 6.63
CA ILE A 25 -12.37 -5.28 6.55
C ILE A 25 -13.09 -4.92 5.26
N ALA A 26 -12.64 -5.45 4.12
CA ALA A 26 -13.23 -5.18 2.81
C ALA A 26 -14.66 -5.73 2.66
N GLU A 27 -15.00 -6.82 3.34
CA GLU A 27 -16.37 -7.35 3.41
C GLU A 27 -17.30 -6.46 4.27
N ALA A 28 -16.74 -5.70 5.20
CA ALA A 28 -17.50 -4.85 6.12
C ALA A 28 -17.79 -3.43 5.58
N THR A 29 -17.25 -3.05 4.41
CA THR A 29 -17.44 -1.72 3.84
C THR A 29 -17.30 -1.69 2.32
N THR A 30 -17.95 -0.73 1.68
CA THR A 30 -17.78 -0.40 0.26
C THR A 30 -16.87 0.80 0.01
N LEU A 31 -16.26 1.37 1.07
CA LEU A 31 -15.36 2.52 0.94
C LEU A 31 -14.02 2.10 0.31
N PRO A 32 -13.37 2.95 -0.51
CA PRO A 32 -12.02 2.69 -0.99
C PRO A 32 -11.03 2.45 0.14
N ILE A 33 -10.16 1.45 -0.01
CA ILE A 33 -9.16 1.05 0.97
C ILE A 33 -7.76 1.21 0.36
N MET A 34 -6.92 1.95 1.07
CA MET A 34 -5.49 2.01 0.85
C MET A 34 -4.78 1.14 1.90
N VAL A 35 -4.03 0.13 1.45
CA VAL A 35 -3.17 -0.67 2.33
C VAL A 35 -1.97 0.16 2.74
N TYR A 36 -1.54 0.08 4.00
CA TYR A 36 -0.32 0.72 4.46
C TYR A 36 0.73 -0.32 4.89
N ASN A 37 1.77 -0.46 4.07
CA ASN A 37 2.90 -1.33 4.33
C ASN A 37 4.08 -0.54 4.92
N VAL A 38 4.43 -0.82 6.18
CA VAL A 38 5.55 -0.16 6.88
C VAL A 38 6.27 -1.13 7.82
N PRO A 39 7.05 -2.09 7.26
CA PRO A 39 7.69 -3.16 8.02
C PRO A 39 8.58 -2.68 9.18
N SER A 40 9.22 -1.53 9.03
CA SER A 40 10.05 -0.91 10.08
C SER A 40 9.27 -0.59 11.36
N ARG A 41 7.94 -0.44 11.29
CA ARG A 41 7.07 -0.14 12.44
C ARG A 41 6.23 -1.34 12.89
N VAL A 42 5.85 -2.23 11.97
CA VAL A 42 4.91 -3.32 12.25
C VAL A 42 5.59 -4.70 12.40
N GLY A 43 6.84 -4.82 11.94
CA GLY A 43 7.67 -6.02 12.09
C GLY A 43 7.40 -7.14 11.08
N THR A 44 6.54 -6.89 10.09
CA THR A 44 6.25 -7.76 8.94
C THR A 44 5.82 -6.89 7.75
N GLY A 45 5.78 -7.46 6.54
CA GLY A 45 5.29 -6.76 5.34
C GLY A 45 4.30 -7.60 4.57
N ILE A 46 3.45 -6.94 3.79
CA ILE A 46 2.54 -7.61 2.85
C ILE A 46 3.24 -7.86 1.52
N PHE A 47 3.04 -9.04 0.93
CA PHE A 47 3.64 -9.38 -0.35
C PHE A 47 2.83 -8.80 -1.52
N PRO A 48 3.49 -8.44 -2.65
CA PRO A 48 2.79 -8.03 -3.87
C PRO A 48 1.74 -9.04 -4.34
N THR A 49 2.03 -10.34 -4.21
CA THR A 49 1.09 -11.41 -4.59
C THR A 49 -0.16 -11.44 -3.70
N THR A 50 -0.03 -11.14 -2.41
CA THR A 50 -1.18 -11.02 -1.49
C THR A 50 -2.03 -9.79 -1.82
N LEU A 51 -1.40 -8.68 -2.21
CA LEU A 51 -2.12 -7.49 -2.70
C LEU A 51 -2.91 -7.78 -3.98
N VAL A 52 -2.31 -8.50 -4.93
CA VAL A 52 -3.00 -8.92 -6.17
C VAL A 52 -4.24 -9.74 -5.87
N GLN A 53 -4.13 -10.72 -4.96
CA GLN A 53 -5.27 -11.53 -4.54
C GLN A 53 -6.39 -10.66 -3.93
N LEU A 54 -6.03 -9.76 -3.02
CA LEU A 54 -6.96 -8.84 -2.38
C LEU A 54 -7.65 -7.92 -3.40
N HIS A 55 -6.91 -7.30 -4.31
CA HIS A 55 -7.47 -6.39 -5.32
C HIS A 55 -8.40 -7.11 -6.30
N ASN A 56 -8.03 -8.31 -6.75
CA ASN A 56 -8.86 -9.11 -7.67
C ASN A 56 -10.21 -9.50 -7.07
N GLU A 57 -10.25 -9.81 -5.77
CA GLU A 57 -11.50 -10.17 -5.07
C GLU A 57 -12.28 -8.93 -4.58
N TYR A 58 -11.57 -7.88 -4.20
CA TYR A 58 -12.12 -6.66 -3.61
C TYR A 58 -11.54 -5.43 -4.34
N PRO A 59 -12.08 -5.03 -5.50
CA PRO A 59 -11.52 -3.96 -6.32
C PRO A 59 -11.44 -2.60 -5.63
N HIS A 60 -12.22 -2.38 -4.56
CA HIS A 60 -12.13 -1.17 -3.72
C HIS A 60 -10.90 -1.16 -2.80
N ILE A 61 -10.17 -2.26 -2.65
CA ILE A 61 -8.77 -2.25 -2.21
C ILE A 61 -7.94 -1.82 -3.42
N CYS A 62 -7.79 -0.51 -3.60
CA CYS A 62 -7.35 0.10 -4.86
C CYS A 62 -6.01 0.83 -4.75
N ALA A 63 -5.38 0.83 -3.57
CA ALA A 63 -4.12 1.53 -3.39
C ALA A 63 -3.24 0.93 -2.30
N ILE A 64 -1.95 1.27 -2.35
CA ILE A 64 -0.99 1.05 -1.27
C ILE A 64 -0.20 2.33 -0.97
N LYS A 65 -0.09 2.67 0.30
CA LYS A 65 1.00 3.50 0.84
C LYS A 65 2.16 2.57 1.14
N GLU A 66 3.22 2.65 0.33
CA GLU A 66 4.39 1.81 0.49
C GLU A 66 5.53 2.57 1.17
N ALA A 67 5.85 2.18 2.41
CA ALA A 67 6.88 2.78 3.25
C ALA A 67 7.92 1.76 3.74
N SER A 68 8.13 0.66 3.01
CA SER A 68 9.22 -0.28 3.31
C SER A 68 10.62 0.26 2.98
N GLY A 69 10.70 1.29 2.14
CA GLY A 69 11.97 1.77 1.57
C GLY A 69 12.50 0.90 0.43
N ASN A 70 11.74 -0.10 -0.04
CA ASN A 70 12.16 -1.03 -1.07
C ASN A 70 11.42 -0.81 -2.40
N LEU A 71 12.09 -0.18 -3.37
CA LEU A 71 11.55 0.08 -4.71
C LEU A 71 11.22 -1.20 -5.50
N MET A 72 11.84 -2.34 -5.16
CA MET A 72 11.53 -3.62 -5.81
C MET A 72 10.10 -4.07 -5.50
N ILE A 73 9.57 -3.76 -4.31
CA ILE A 73 8.18 -4.08 -3.95
C ILE A 73 7.23 -3.26 -4.83
N ALA A 74 7.46 -1.96 -4.96
CA ALA A 74 6.66 -1.09 -5.80
C ALA A 74 6.71 -1.49 -7.28
N SER A 75 7.91 -1.74 -7.80
CA SER A 75 8.10 -2.21 -9.17
C SER A 75 7.40 -3.55 -9.42
N GLU A 76 7.44 -4.47 -8.46
CA GLU A 76 6.78 -5.78 -8.57
C GLU A 76 5.26 -5.63 -8.54
N ILE A 77 4.71 -4.76 -7.69
CA ILE A 77 3.28 -4.44 -7.67
C ILE A 77 2.84 -3.91 -9.05
N LYS A 78 3.57 -2.95 -9.62
CA LYS A 78 3.25 -2.40 -10.95
C LYS A 78 3.46 -3.39 -12.09
N ARG A 79 4.38 -4.34 -11.95
CA ARG A 79 4.55 -5.45 -12.89
C ARG A 79 3.37 -6.42 -12.85
N LEU A 80 2.86 -6.74 -11.65
CA LEU A 80 1.76 -7.69 -11.45
C LEU A 80 0.37 -7.07 -11.71
N MET A 81 0.21 -5.76 -11.44
CA MET A 81 -1.00 -4.98 -11.68
C MET A 81 -0.68 -3.77 -12.56
N PRO A 82 -0.47 -4.00 -13.87
CA PRO A 82 -0.19 -2.94 -14.83
C PRO A 82 -1.42 -2.04 -15.03
N GLY A 83 -1.22 -0.79 -15.45
CA GLY A 83 -2.28 0.19 -15.62
C GLY A 83 -2.56 0.99 -14.34
N ASP A 84 -3.73 1.62 -14.28
CA ASP A 84 -4.06 2.62 -13.26
C ASP A 84 -5.09 2.14 -12.22
N ASP A 85 -5.46 0.85 -12.25
CA ASP A 85 -6.49 0.29 -11.36
C ASP A 85 -5.98 0.10 -9.91
N PHE A 86 -4.66 -0.05 -9.75
CA PHE A 86 -4.01 -0.14 -8.44
C PHE A 86 -2.90 0.90 -8.28
N MET A 87 -3.14 1.84 -7.35
CA MET A 87 -2.30 3.02 -7.13
C MET A 87 -1.21 2.76 -6.08
N VAL A 88 0.04 3.06 -6.42
CA VAL A 88 1.18 2.94 -5.50
C VAL A 88 1.63 4.35 -5.09
N TYR A 89 1.51 4.66 -3.80
CA TYR A 89 1.96 5.91 -3.20
C TYR A 89 3.21 5.67 -2.36
N SER A 90 4.19 6.58 -2.45
CA SER A 90 5.30 6.60 -1.49
C SER A 90 4.76 6.92 -0.09
N GLY A 91 5.25 6.19 0.91
CA GLY A 91 5.05 6.54 2.31
C GLY A 91 6.23 7.28 2.96
N ASP A 92 7.25 7.62 2.17
CA ASP A 92 8.43 8.39 2.56
C ASP A 92 8.68 9.51 1.55
N ASP A 93 8.72 10.75 2.03
CA ASP A 93 8.94 11.94 1.21
C ASP A 93 10.25 11.86 0.41
N GLY A 94 11.32 11.34 1.02
CA GLY A 94 12.64 11.22 0.38
C GLY A 94 12.70 10.18 -0.75
N LEU A 95 11.71 9.28 -0.80
CA LEU A 95 11.60 8.25 -1.85
C LEU A 95 10.53 8.56 -2.89
N THR A 96 9.85 9.70 -2.80
CA THR A 96 8.79 10.07 -3.74
C THR A 96 9.26 10.02 -5.19
N LEU A 97 10.34 10.72 -5.53
CA LEU A 97 10.85 10.75 -6.91
C LEU A 97 11.29 9.36 -7.42
N PRO A 98 12.10 8.59 -6.67
CA PRO A 98 12.38 7.20 -7.05
C PRO A 98 11.14 6.32 -7.19
N MET A 99 10.13 6.49 -6.33
CA MET A 99 8.87 5.74 -6.40
C MET A 99 8.13 6.03 -7.71
N LEU A 100 8.06 7.29 -8.13
CA LEU A 100 7.46 7.68 -9.41
C LEU A 100 8.19 7.02 -10.60
N SER A 101 9.51 6.89 -10.54
CA SER A 101 10.30 6.27 -11.62
C SER A 101 9.99 4.79 -11.87
N VAL A 102 9.41 4.10 -10.89
CA VAL A 102 9.03 2.68 -10.98
C VAL A 102 7.51 2.47 -11.06
N GLY A 103 6.77 3.52 -11.44
CA GLY A 103 5.32 3.45 -11.68
C GLY A 103 4.44 3.78 -10.46
N GLY A 104 5.02 4.35 -9.40
CA GLY A 104 4.24 5.03 -8.37
C GLY A 104 3.53 6.27 -8.92
N CYS A 105 2.52 6.74 -8.20
CA CYS A 105 1.63 7.82 -8.65
C CYS A 105 1.58 9.03 -7.71
N GLY A 106 2.32 9.02 -6.60
CA GLY A 106 2.37 10.14 -5.66
C GLY A 106 2.95 9.77 -4.30
N VAL A 107 2.59 10.53 -3.27
CA VAL A 107 3.07 10.38 -1.90
C VAL A 107 1.96 10.64 -0.88
N VAL A 108 1.95 9.87 0.21
CA VAL A 108 1.22 10.20 1.44
C VAL A 108 2.21 10.88 2.39
N SER A 109 2.32 12.19 2.22
CA SER A 109 3.43 13.03 2.68
C SER A 109 3.28 13.55 4.11
N VAL A 110 4.41 13.70 4.80
CA VAL A 110 4.50 14.53 6.02
C VAL A 110 4.91 15.95 5.63
N VAL A 111 5.89 16.11 4.74
CA VAL A 111 6.42 17.41 4.26
C VAL A 111 5.33 18.32 3.68
N SER A 112 4.26 17.75 3.09
CA SER A 112 3.17 18.52 2.49
C SER A 112 2.42 19.43 3.47
N HIS A 113 2.53 19.20 4.78
CA HIS A 113 1.99 20.10 5.81
C HIS A 113 2.66 21.48 5.79
N VAL A 114 3.92 21.56 5.34
CA VAL A 114 4.71 22.81 5.32
C VAL A 114 5.05 23.28 3.90
N ALA A 115 5.18 22.35 2.94
CA ALA A 115 5.64 22.65 1.58
C ALA A 115 4.84 21.88 0.50
N GLY A 116 3.53 21.72 0.67
CA GLY A 116 2.72 20.89 -0.24
C GLY A 116 2.48 21.43 -1.66
N LYS A 117 2.83 22.69 -1.94
CA LYS A 117 2.72 23.30 -3.28
C LYS A 117 4.01 23.22 -4.09
N ASP A 118 5.13 22.90 -3.43
CA ASP A 118 6.45 22.78 -4.03
C ASP A 118 6.64 21.36 -4.60
#